data_AF-A0A3D6EMH5-F1
#
_entry.id   AF-A0A3D6EMH5-F1
#
_cell.length_a   1.000
_cell.length_b   1.000
_cell.length_c   1.000
_cell.angle_alpha   90.00
_cell.angle_beta   90.00
_cell.angle_gamma   90.00
#
_symmetry.space_group_name_H-M   'P 1'
#
loop_
_entity.id
_entity.type
_entity.pdbx_description
1 polymer ?
#
loop_
_entity_poly.entity_id
_entity_poly.type
_entity_poly.pdbx_seq_one_letter_code
_entity_poly.pdbx_strand_id
1 'polypeptide(L)'
;MGARIAIADRGRPLGSALSVWLNFRVVPFLVAGLTKLWSYTLRVRQEGFEAVESLVDADQRFVLAFWHRRLFMMPLAYPFHRRNARGEARGVAILSSDSKDGERSAATWRWFGIHAVRGTASDDGAKALVRMIQAVKQGWDFGITPDGPRGPLMELKPGTVALARKTSAWIVPVSLAYDRSFELKTWDRMVIPFPFATCVIRYG
;
A
#
# COMPACT_ATOMS: atom_id res chain seq x y z
N MET A 1 21.91 10.25 -2.09
CA MET A 1 22.03 9.25 -3.17
C MET A 1 20.86 8.28 -3.00
N GLY A 2 19.70 8.59 -3.60
CA GLY A 2 18.43 7.90 -3.30
C GLY A 2 18.45 6.44 -3.73
N ALA A 3 18.11 5.53 -2.81
CA ALA A 3 18.07 4.10 -3.08
C ALA A 3 17.06 3.81 -4.21
N ARG A 4 17.59 3.53 -5.40
CA ARG A 4 16.82 2.95 -6.49
C ARG A 4 16.50 1.51 -6.09
N ILE A 5 15.32 1.30 -5.50
CA ILE A 5 14.61 0.06 -5.77
C ILE A 5 14.61 -0.05 -7.30
N ALA A 6 15.04 -1.19 -7.84
CA ALA A 6 14.83 -1.49 -9.24
C ALA A 6 13.32 -1.53 -9.49
N ILE A 7 12.74 -0.35 -9.73
CA ILE A 7 11.44 -0.18 -10.32
C ILE A 7 11.66 -0.64 -11.75
N ALA A 8 11.53 -1.94 -11.99
CA ALA A 8 11.61 -2.46 -13.34
C ALA A 8 10.48 -1.80 -14.15
N ASP A 9 10.89 -1.02 -15.15
CA ASP A 9 10.00 -0.60 -16.21
C ASP A 9 9.51 -1.87 -16.92
N ARG A 10 8.20 -2.12 -16.81
CA ARG A 10 7.38 -3.04 -17.61
C ARG A 10 7.45 -4.51 -17.19
N GLY A 11 6.42 -4.95 -16.45
CA GLY A 11 5.95 -6.34 -16.54
C GLY A 11 5.61 -6.66 -18.00
N ARG A 12 6.06 -7.82 -18.50
CA ARG A 12 5.87 -8.25 -19.90
C ARG A 12 4.36 -8.35 -20.21
N PRO A 13 3.82 -7.48 -21.05
CA PRO A 13 2.41 -7.49 -21.35
C PRO A 13 2.15 -8.46 -22.52
N LEU A 14 1.45 -9.55 -22.24
CA LEU A 14 0.89 -10.43 -23.28
C LEU A 14 -0.30 -9.70 -23.93
N GLY A 15 -0.14 -9.20 -25.16
CA GLY A 15 -1.16 -8.50 -25.96
C GLY A 15 -0.55 -7.54 -27.00
N SER A 16 -1.39 -6.95 -27.86
CA SER A 16 -0.97 -5.90 -28.82
C SER A 16 -0.51 -4.63 -28.09
N ALA A 17 0.42 -3.85 -28.65
CA ALA A 17 0.95 -2.63 -28.03
C ALA A 17 -0.14 -1.66 -27.53
N LEU A 18 -1.28 -1.60 -28.23
CA LEU A 18 -2.45 -0.83 -27.83
C LEU A 18 -3.13 -1.39 -26.56
N SER A 19 -3.31 -2.70 -26.47
CA SER A 19 -3.89 -3.37 -25.29
C SER A 19 -3.02 -3.19 -24.05
N VAL A 20 -1.70 -3.17 -24.22
CA VAL A 20 -0.73 -2.88 -23.18
C VAL A 20 -0.87 -1.44 -22.69
N TRP A 21 -0.91 -0.50 -23.63
CA TRP A 21 -1.02 0.93 -23.32
C TRP A 21 -2.33 1.23 -22.59
N LEU A 22 -3.46 0.69 -23.04
CA LEU A 22 -4.76 0.83 -22.38
C LEU A 22 -4.74 0.25 -20.96
N ASN A 23 -4.31 -1.00 -20.78
CA ASN A 23 -4.40 -1.68 -19.48
C ASN A 23 -3.43 -1.15 -18.42
N PHE A 24 -2.27 -0.61 -18.82
CA PHE A 24 -1.21 -0.22 -17.87
C PHE A 24 -0.95 1.28 -17.79
N ARG A 25 -1.60 2.10 -18.62
CA ARG A 25 -1.56 3.58 -18.52
C ARG A 25 -2.94 4.18 -18.33
N VAL A 26 -3.89 3.89 -19.22
CA VAL A 26 -5.22 4.51 -19.17
C VAL A 26 -6.04 4.00 -18.00
N VAL A 27 -6.18 2.67 -17.84
CA VAL A 27 -6.98 2.10 -16.74
C VAL A 27 -6.45 2.53 -15.36
N PRO A 28 -5.15 2.40 -15.05
CA PRO A 28 -4.61 2.85 -13.76
C PRO A 28 -4.79 4.35 -13.52
N PHE A 29 -4.62 5.17 -14.56
CA PHE A 29 -4.84 6.62 -14.47
C PHE A 29 -6.30 6.95 -14.14
N LEU A 30 -7.26 6.35 -14.85
CA LEU A 30 -8.68 6.57 -14.61
C LEU A 30 -9.12 6.07 -13.24
N VAL A 31 -8.67 4.87 -12.84
CA VAL A 31 -8.97 4.32 -11.51
C VAL A 31 -8.38 5.21 -10.42
N ALA A 32 -7.11 5.61 -10.53
CA ALA A 32 -6.51 6.51 -9.55
C ALA A 32 -7.21 7.88 -9.50
N GLY A 33 -7.56 8.45 -10.66
CA GLY A 33 -8.29 9.71 -10.76
C GLY A 33 -9.66 9.62 -10.11
N LEU A 34 -10.43 8.57 -10.40
CA LEU A 34 -11.75 8.35 -9.81
C LEU A 34 -11.64 8.13 -8.29
N THR A 35 -10.69 7.33 -7.82
CA THR A 35 -10.46 7.11 -6.38
C THR A 35 -10.06 8.41 -5.68
N LYS A 36 -9.24 9.27 -6.30
CA LYS A 36 -8.92 10.61 -5.77
C LYS A 36 -10.16 11.49 -5.69
N LEU A 37 -10.93 11.59 -6.77
CA LEU A 37 -12.18 12.35 -6.78
C LEU A 37 -13.15 11.86 -5.71
N TRP A 38 -13.30 10.54 -5.57
CA TRP A 38 -14.11 9.95 -4.51
C TRP A 38 -13.59 10.35 -3.13
N SER A 39 -12.27 10.25 -2.89
CA SER A 39 -11.68 10.64 -1.61
C SER A 39 -11.96 12.10 -1.23
N TYR A 40 -12.01 13.03 -2.20
CA TYR A 40 -12.37 14.43 -1.94
C TYR A 40 -13.83 14.61 -1.52
N THR A 41 -14.72 13.66 -1.80
CA THR A 41 -16.09 13.69 -1.28
C THR A 41 -16.16 13.28 0.19
N LEU A 42 -15.17 12.54 0.71
CA LEU A 42 -15.21 11.98 2.06
C LEU A 42 -14.84 13.03 3.11
N ARG A 43 -15.47 12.94 4.29
CA ARG A 43 -15.10 13.74 5.47
C ARG A 43 -14.06 12.96 6.28
N VAL A 44 -12.79 13.18 5.99
CA VAL A 44 -11.69 12.41 6.58
C VAL A 44 -11.30 12.98 7.96
N ARG A 45 -11.18 12.10 8.95
CA ARG A 45 -10.63 12.37 10.29
C ARG A 45 -9.50 11.39 10.57
N GLN A 46 -8.45 11.85 11.22
CA GLN A 46 -7.30 11.03 11.59
C GLN A 46 -7.18 10.99 13.12
N GLU A 47 -6.94 9.81 13.67
CA GLU A 47 -6.76 9.57 15.12
C GLU A 47 -5.46 8.79 15.37
N GLY A 48 -4.64 9.24 16.31
CA GLY A 48 -3.37 8.58 16.68
C GLY A 48 -2.25 8.80 15.65
N PHE A 49 -2.42 9.78 14.77
CA PHE A 49 -1.50 10.05 13.68
C PHE A 49 -0.15 10.61 14.17
N GLU A 50 -0.14 11.22 15.35
CA GLU A 50 1.01 11.85 16.00
C GLU A 50 2.17 10.86 16.27
N ALA A 51 1.83 9.59 16.55
CA ALA A 51 2.83 8.54 16.72
C ALA A 51 3.59 8.28 15.41
N VAL A 52 2.89 8.32 14.27
CA VAL A 52 3.51 8.14 12.95
C VAL A 52 4.37 9.35 12.60
N GLU A 53 3.93 10.57 12.93
CA GLU A 53 4.76 11.78 12.76
C GLU A 53 6.05 11.69 13.55
N SER A 54 5.97 11.27 14.81
CA SER A 54 7.15 11.08 15.67
C SER A 54 8.16 10.09 15.08
N LEU A 55 7.67 8.98 14.49
CA LEU A 55 8.52 8.02 13.78
C LEU A 55 9.13 8.63 12.52
N VAL A 56 8.38 9.46 11.79
CA VAL A 56 8.86 10.16 10.59
C VAL A 56 9.97 11.14 10.93
N ASP A 57 9.78 11.96 11.97
CA ASP A 57 10.72 12.98 12.40
C ASP A 57 12.01 12.38 12.96
N ALA A 58 11.89 11.28 13.70
CA ALA A 58 13.02 10.50 14.21
C ALA A 58 13.74 9.64 13.15
N ASP A 59 13.31 9.73 11.88
CA ASP A 59 13.83 8.94 10.76
C ASP A 59 13.70 7.42 10.98
N GLN A 60 12.75 6.98 11.80
CA GLN A 60 12.49 5.56 12.07
C GLN A 60 11.59 4.95 10.99
N ARG A 61 11.94 3.75 10.53
CA ARG A 61 11.12 3.02 9.54
C ARG A 61 9.96 2.33 10.22
N PHE A 62 8.83 2.24 9.53
CA PHE A 62 7.69 1.47 10.01
C PHE A 62 7.03 0.63 8.91
N VAL A 63 6.31 -0.37 9.38
CA VAL A 63 5.46 -1.27 8.61
C VAL A 63 4.01 -0.90 8.91
N LEU A 64 3.36 -0.24 7.96
CA LEU A 64 1.95 0.11 8.00
C LEU A 64 1.13 -1.16 7.73
N ALA A 65 0.50 -1.71 8.77
CA ALA A 65 -0.20 -2.99 8.72
C ALA A 65 -1.73 -2.78 8.71
N PHE A 66 -2.40 -3.26 7.66
CA PHE A 66 -3.86 -3.11 7.52
C PHE A 66 -4.50 -4.29 6.81
N TRP A 67 -5.74 -4.64 7.15
CA TRP A 67 -6.43 -5.78 6.50
C TRP A 67 -6.78 -5.50 5.04
N HIS A 68 -6.76 -6.54 4.18
CA HIS A 68 -7.17 -6.42 2.77
C HIS A 68 -8.54 -5.77 2.60
N ARG A 69 -9.46 -6.07 3.52
CA ARG A 69 -10.81 -5.51 3.59
C ARG A 69 -10.87 -3.99 3.50
N ARG A 70 -9.80 -3.28 3.87
CA ARG A 70 -9.73 -1.81 3.89
C ARG A 70 -8.99 -1.20 2.71
N LEU A 71 -8.44 -2.01 1.80
CA LEU A 71 -7.49 -1.60 0.76
C LEU A 71 -7.96 -0.41 -0.10
N PHE A 72 -9.25 -0.30 -0.41
CA PHE A 72 -9.78 0.67 -1.39
C PHE A 72 -9.37 2.13 -1.12
N MET A 73 -9.50 2.60 0.13
CA MET A 73 -9.15 3.98 0.53
C MET A 73 -7.89 4.06 1.40
N MET A 74 -7.12 2.97 1.49
CA MET A 74 -5.87 2.97 2.25
C MET A 74 -4.80 3.96 1.78
N PRO A 75 -4.78 4.47 0.52
CA PRO A 75 -3.89 5.58 0.20
C PRO A 75 -4.08 6.83 1.06
N LEU A 76 -5.25 7.02 1.69
CA LEU A 76 -5.48 8.13 2.62
C LEU A 76 -4.71 7.98 3.94
N ALA A 77 -4.32 6.76 4.30
CA ALA A 77 -3.58 6.47 5.53
C ALA A 77 -2.07 6.75 5.42
N TYR A 78 -1.57 7.11 4.24
CA TYR A 78 -0.20 7.54 4.06
C TYR A 78 -0.18 8.76 3.13
N PRO A 79 -0.32 9.98 3.67
CA PRO A 79 -0.31 11.17 2.84
C PRO A 79 1.04 11.31 2.15
N PHE A 80 0.94 11.67 0.87
CA PHE A 80 2.03 11.61 -0.09
C PHE A 80 3.13 12.61 0.21
N HIS A 81 4.36 12.31 -0.21
CA HIS A 81 5.50 13.23 -0.15
C HIS A 81 5.84 13.70 1.26
N ARG A 82 5.99 12.77 2.19
CA ARG A 82 6.52 13.09 3.52
C ARG A 82 7.99 13.46 3.43
N ARG A 83 8.40 14.32 4.35
CA ARG A 83 9.81 14.59 4.63
C ARG A 83 10.05 14.32 6.11
N ASN A 84 11.21 13.79 6.45
CA ASN A 84 11.64 13.74 7.85
C ASN A 84 12.05 15.14 8.33
N ALA A 85 12.43 15.27 9.61
CA ALA A 85 12.88 16.53 10.19
C ALA A 85 14.10 17.15 9.48
N ARG A 86 14.86 16.37 8.71
CA ARG A 86 16.01 16.82 7.89
C ARG A 86 15.62 17.25 6.48
N GLY A 87 14.33 17.21 6.14
CA GLY A 87 13.83 17.54 4.82
C GLY A 87 14.00 16.42 3.78
N GLU A 88 14.43 15.22 4.17
CA GLU A 88 14.66 14.10 3.24
C GLU A 88 13.33 13.43 2.88
N ALA A 89 13.12 13.16 1.59
CA ALA A 89 11.89 12.57 1.10
C ALA A 89 11.69 11.14 1.64
N ARG A 90 10.47 10.87 2.07
CA ARG A 90 10.00 9.57 2.54
C ARG A 90 8.95 9.02 1.59
N GLY A 91 8.99 7.71 1.40
CA GLY A 91 8.05 6.99 0.56
C GLY A 91 7.69 5.64 1.18
N VAL A 92 6.56 5.12 0.73
CA VAL A 92 6.05 3.81 1.12
C VAL A 92 6.15 2.83 -0.04
N ALA A 93 6.61 1.63 0.27
CA ALA A 93 6.64 0.51 -0.63
C ALA A 93 5.60 -0.55 -0.24
N ILE A 94 5.07 -1.28 -1.21
CA ILE A 94 4.18 -2.44 -1.00
C ILE A 94 4.72 -3.64 -1.77
N LEU A 95 4.38 -4.85 -1.34
CA LEU A 95 4.65 -6.04 -2.13
C LEU A 95 3.59 -6.20 -3.21
N SER A 96 4.01 -6.35 -4.47
CA SER A 96 3.12 -6.67 -5.58
C SER A 96 3.62 -7.89 -6.33
N SER A 97 2.70 -8.78 -6.71
CA SER A 97 3.04 -9.90 -7.60
C SER A 97 3.32 -9.40 -9.02
N ASP A 98 4.02 -10.24 -9.79
CA ASP A 98 4.29 -10.08 -11.23
C ASP A 98 3.11 -10.53 -12.13
N SER A 99 1.95 -10.78 -11.53
CA SER A 99 0.72 -11.04 -12.29
C SER A 99 0.25 -9.77 -13.02
N LYS A 100 -0.58 -9.93 -14.06
CA LYS A 100 -1.20 -8.79 -14.77
C LYS A 100 -1.98 -7.89 -13.81
N ASP A 101 -2.71 -8.48 -12.87
CA ASP A 101 -3.49 -7.75 -11.87
C ASP A 101 -2.59 -7.05 -10.85
N GLY A 102 -1.50 -7.71 -10.44
CA GLY A 102 -0.46 -7.09 -9.62
C GLY A 102 0.20 -5.89 -10.29
N GLU A 103 0.56 -6.00 -11.57
CA GLU A 103 1.11 -4.86 -12.33
C GLU A 103 0.10 -3.72 -12.47
N ARG A 104 -1.16 -4.00 -12.77
CA ARG A 104 -2.22 -2.98 -12.83
C ARG A 104 -2.42 -2.27 -11.49
N SER A 105 -2.47 -3.04 -10.41
CA SER A 105 -2.59 -2.53 -9.05
C SER A 105 -1.41 -1.61 -8.71
N ALA A 106 -0.18 -2.09 -8.90
CA ALA A 106 1.04 -1.30 -8.73
C ALA A 106 1.07 -0.03 -9.59
N ALA A 107 0.65 -0.10 -10.86
CA ALA A 107 0.55 1.07 -11.72
C ALA A 107 -0.47 2.09 -11.21
N THR A 108 -1.55 1.63 -10.57
CA THR A 108 -2.57 2.50 -9.95
C THR A 108 -1.99 3.18 -8.71
N TRP A 109 -1.35 2.42 -7.83
CA TRP A 109 -0.75 2.93 -6.58
C TRP A 109 0.39 3.93 -6.80
N ARG A 110 1.10 3.87 -7.94
CA ARG A 110 2.10 4.89 -8.31
C ARG A 110 1.52 6.30 -8.38
N TRP A 111 0.26 6.47 -8.78
CA TRP A 111 -0.41 7.78 -8.79
C TRP A 111 -0.67 8.35 -7.38
N PHE A 112 -0.51 7.51 -6.37
CA PHE A 112 -0.55 7.84 -4.95
C PHE A 112 0.86 7.81 -4.34
N GLY A 113 1.94 7.90 -5.13
CA GLY A 113 3.31 7.88 -4.58
C GLY A 113 3.67 6.61 -3.80
N ILE A 114 2.90 5.52 -3.98
CA ILE A 114 3.15 4.21 -3.37
C ILE A 114 3.91 3.37 -4.39
N HIS A 115 5.04 2.82 -3.96
CA HIS A 115 5.95 2.09 -4.83
C HIS A 115 5.79 0.59 -4.67
N ALA A 116 5.86 -0.17 -5.77
CA ALA A 116 5.76 -1.62 -5.71
C ALA A 116 7.16 -2.26 -5.69
N VAL A 117 7.42 -3.08 -4.67
CA VAL A 117 8.49 -4.08 -4.68
C VAL A 117 7.93 -5.34 -5.34
N ARG A 118 8.60 -5.78 -6.40
CA ARG A 118 8.13 -6.89 -7.24
C ARG A 118 8.45 -8.24 -6.64
N GLY A 119 7.44 -9.10 -6.54
CA GLY A 119 7.58 -10.53 -6.29
C GLY A 119 7.15 -11.33 -7.53
N THR A 120 7.89 -12.38 -7.85
CA THR A 120 7.57 -13.29 -8.96
C THR A 120 6.38 -14.19 -8.60
N ALA A 121 5.67 -14.71 -9.61
CA ALA A 121 4.57 -15.66 -9.40
C ALA A 121 5.00 -16.96 -8.69
N SER A 122 6.30 -17.30 -8.76
CA SER A 122 6.92 -18.46 -8.11
C SER A 122 7.66 -18.11 -6.82
N ASP A 123 7.61 -16.86 -6.36
CA ASP A 123 8.18 -16.52 -5.07
C ASP A 123 7.36 -17.20 -3.97
N ASP A 124 8.03 -18.06 -3.22
CA ASP A 124 7.56 -18.48 -1.91
C ASP A 124 7.55 -17.29 -0.92
N GLY A 125 6.91 -17.48 0.23
CA GLY A 125 6.80 -16.44 1.25
C GLY A 125 8.16 -15.93 1.76
N ALA A 126 9.22 -16.74 1.68
CA ALA A 126 10.55 -16.35 2.15
C ALA A 126 11.22 -15.37 1.19
N LYS A 127 11.15 -15.61 -0.13
CA LYS A 127 11.68 -14.68 -1.14
C LYS A 127 10.95 -13.34 -1.13
N ALA A 128 9.64 -13.36 -0.92
CA ALA A 128 8.85 -12.15 -0.72
C ALA A 128 9.37 -11.37 0.50
N LEU A 129 9.54 -12.04 1.65
CA LEU A 129 10.06 -11.45 2.88
C LEU A 129 11.45 -10.81 2.70
N VAL A 130 12.38 -11.48 2.01
CA VAL A 130 13.72 -10.94 1.73
C VAL A 130 13.64 -9.60 0.98
N ARG A 131 12.75 -9.49 -0.01
CA ARG A 131 12.58 -8.24 -0.77
C ARG A 131 11.98 -7.12 0.09
N MET A 132 11.01 -7.44 0.95
CA MET A 132 10.47 -6.48 1.90
C MET A 132 11.55 -5.97 2.87
N ILE A 133 12.39 -6.88 3.40
CA ILE A 133 13.53 -6.52 4.27
C ILE A 133 14.49 -5.58 3.54
N GLN A 134 14.83 -5.87 2.28
CA GLN A 134 15.71 -5.02 1.48
C GLN A 134 15.13 -3.63 1.26
N ALA A 135 13.83 -3.52 0.94
CA ALA A 135 13.17 -2.23 0.75
C ALA A 135 13.20 -1.39 2.04
N VAL A 136 12.88 -1.97 3.19
CA VAL A 136 12.93 -1.24 4.47
C VAL A 136 14.36 -0.80 4.80
N LYS A 137 15.36 -1.66 4.61
CA LYS A 137 16.78 -1.32 4.81
C LYS A 137 17.29 -0.25 3.85
N GLN A 138 16.65 -0.09 2.69
CA GLN A 138 16.93 0.98 1.73
C GLN A 138 16.25 2.31 2.08
N GLY A 139 15.53 2.39 3.20
CA GLY A 139 14.91 3.63 3.68
C GLY A 139 13.43 3.75 3.36
N TRP A 140 12.76 2.70 2.88
CA TRP A 140 11.32 2.74 2.60
C TRP A 140 10.49 2.42 3.85
N ASP A 141 9.38 3.12 4.03
CA ASP A 141 8.28 2.54 4.81
C ASP A 141 7.67 1.39 4.04
N PHE A 142 6.98 0.49 4.74
CA PHE A 142 6.37 -0.66 4.09
C PHE A 142 4.89 -0.79 4.42
N GLY A 143 4.03 -0.81 3.40
CA GLY A 143 2.63 -1.19 3.53
C GLY A 143 2.49 -2.70 3.38
N ILE A 144 1.86 -3.34 4.35
CA ILE A 144 1.58 -4.78 4.30
C ILE A 144 0.15 -5.08 4.71
N THR A 145 -0.44 -6.01 3.98
CA THR A 145 -1.71 -6.62 4.32
C THR A 145 -1.48 -7.95 5.06
N PRO A 146 -1.63 -8.00 6.40
CA PRO A 146 -1.13 -9.14 7.18
C PRO A 146 -1.87 -10.45 6.94
N ASP A 147 -3.10 -10.38 6.45
CA ASP A 147 -3.93 -11.51 6.01
C ASP A 147 -3.50 -12.12 4.68
N GLY A 148 -2.64 -11.43 3.92
CA GLY A 148 -2.08 -11.89 2.65
C GLY A 148 -3.14 -12.12 1.55
N PRO A 149 -2.71 -12.28 0.29
CA PRO A 149 -3.60 -12.16 -0.88
C PRO A 149 -4.64 -13.29 -1.03
N ARG A 150 -4.50 -14.36 -0.25
CA ARG A 150 -5.40 -15.54 -0.26
C ARG A 150 -6.19 -15.70 1.05
N GLY A 151 -6.08 -14.74 1.96
CA GLY A 151 -6.65 -14.84 3.29
C GLY A 151 -6.05 -15.98 4.12
N PRO A 152 -6.78 -16.47 5.14
CA PRO A 152 -8.16 -16.10 5.50
C PRO A 152 -8.31 -14.65 5.99
N LEU A 153 -9.54 -14.13 5.94
CA LEU A 153 -9.87 -12.74 6.26
C LEU A 153 -9.48 -12.39 7.71
N MET A 154 -8.70 -11.33 7.88
CA MET A 154 -8.27 -10.80 9.19
C MET A 154 -7.46 -11.80 10.04
N GLU A 155 -6.75 -12.74 9.41
CA GLU A 155 -5.81 -13.63 10.11
C GLU A 155 -4.37 -13.18 9.91
N LEU A 156 -3.66 -12.90 11.00
CA LEU A 156 -2.28 -12.42 10.93
C LEU A 156 -1.32 -13.53 10.46
N LYS A 157 -0.67 -13.31 9.32
CA LYS A 157 0.44 -14.16 8.85
C LYS A 157 1.76 -13.76 9.50
N PRO A 158 2.71 -14.70 9.66
CA PRO A 158 3.99 -14.45 10.33
C PRO A 158 4.87 -13.43 9.61
N GLY A 159 4.63 -13.15 8.33
CA GLY A 159 5.44 -12.26 7.49
C GLY A 159 5.57 -10.83 8.03
N THR A 160 4.51 -10.26 8.59
CA THR A 160 4.52 -8.90 9.17
C THR A 160 5.47 -8.81 10.36
N VAL A 161 5.35 -9.74 11.31
CA VAL A 161 6.20 -9.78 12.51
C VAL A 161 7.64 -10.12 12.15
N ALA A 162 7.84 -11.05 11.22
CA ALA A 162 9.17 -11.41 10.74
C ALA A 162 9.88 -10.23 10.06
N LEU A 163 9.15 -9.44 9.26
CA LEU A 163 9.68 -8.24 8.62
C LEU A 163 10.15 -7.24 9.68
N ALA A 164 9.28 -6.85 10.60
CA ALA A 164 9.58 -5.90 11.67
C ALA A 164 10.79 -6.35 12.51
N ARG A 165 10.83 -7.62 12.92
CA ARG A 165 11.98 -8.17 13.69
C ARG A 165 13.30 -8.15 12.94
N LYS A 166 13.29 -8.31 11.62
CA LYS A 166 14.52 -8.35 10.79
C LYS A 166 15.01 -6.97 10.35
N THR A 167 14.15 -5.95 10.44
CA THR A 167 14.46 -4.58 10.02
C THR A 167 14.50 -3.58 11.18
N SER A 168 14.07 -3.99 12.37
CA SER A 168 13.82 -3.11 13.52
C SER A 168 12.80 -2.00 13.21
N ALA A 169 11.96 -2.21 12.20
CA ALA A 169 10.88 -1.27 11.88
C ALA A 169 9.72 -1.44 12.86
N TRP A 170 9.12 -0.32 13.25
CA TRP A 170 7.90 -0.32 14.06
C TRP A 170 6.74 -0.93 13.28
N ILE A 171 5.83 -1.63 13.95
CA ILE A 171 4.56 -2.01 13.33
C ILE A 171 3.55 -0.94 13.70
N VAL A 172 2.98 -0.29 12.69
CA VAL A 172 1.90 0.69 12.85
C VAL A 172 0.63 0.05 12.31
N PRO A 173 -0.22 -0.54 13.16
CA PRO A 173 -1.53 -1.00 12.73
C PRO A 173 -2.38 0.21 12.32
N VAL A 174 -3.04 0.12 11.17
CA VAL A 174 -3.96 1.15 10.69
C VAL A 174 -5.24 0.54 10.17
N SER A 175 -6.36 1.23 10.41
CA SER A 175 -7.66 0.83 9.90
C SER A 175 -8.47 2.05 9.49
N LEU A 176 -9.40 1.82 8.56
CA LEU A 176 -10.38 2.80 8.11
C LEU A 176 -11.77 2.36 8.53
N ALA A 177 -12.51 3.24 9.19
CA ALA A 177 -13.92 3.07 9.52
C ALA A 177 -14.77 4.11 8.79
N TYR A 178 -15.98 3.71 8.39
CA TYR A 178 -16.91 4.58 7.67
C TYR A 178 -18.26 4.58 8.37
N ASP A 179 -18.93 5.72 8.42
CA ASP A 179 -20.31 5.82 8.90
C ASP A 179 -21.32 5.20 7.92
N ARG A 180 -21.02 5.27 6.62
CA ARG A 180 -21.85 4.74 5.53
C ARG A 180 -20.97 4.03 4.50
N SER A 181 -21.22 2.74 4.30
CA SER A 181 -20.46 1.91 3.35
C SER A 181 -21.25 0.70 2.91
N PHE A 182 -20.78 0.04 1.86
CA PHE A 182 -21.22 -1.30 1.47
C PHE A 182 -20.04 -2.27 1.40
N GLU A 183 -20.35 -3.56 1.46
CA GLU A 183 -19.38 -4.66 1.43
C GLU A 183 -19.44 -5.36 0.07
N LEU A 184 -18.29 -5.64 -0.52
CA LEU A 184 -18.20 -6.49 -1.71
C LEU A 184 -18.36 -7.98 -1.34
N LYS A 185 -18.97 -8.76 -2.23
CA LYS A 185 -19.07 -10.22 -2.12
C LYS A 185 -17.77 -10.91 -2.60
N THR A 186 -16.63 -10.46 -2.08
CA THR A 186 -15.28 -11.00 -2.34
C THR A 186 -14.74 -11.73 -1.12
N TRP A 187 -13.65 -12.50 -1.27
CA TRP A 187 -13.07 -13.26 -0.16
C TRP A 187 -12.67 -12.37 1.03
N ASP A 188 -12.18 -11.17 0.74
CA ASP A 188 -11.72 -10.17 1.71
C ASP A 188 -12.85 -9.27 2.22
N ARG A 189 -14.06 -9.42 1.66
CA ARG A 189 -15.23 -8.63 2.04
C ARG A 189 -14.94 -7.13 2.06
N MET A 190 -14.29 -6.64 1.00
CA MET A 190 -13.79 -5.27 0.92
C MET A 190 -14.90 -4.25 1.20
N VAL A 191 -14.59 -3.25 2.04
CA VAL A 191 -15.54 -2.21 2.43
C VAL A 191 -15.30 -0.95 1.60
N ILE A 192 -16.33 -0.50 0.90
CA ILE A 192 -16.31 0.70 0.07
C ILE A 192 -17.22 1.76 0.72
N PRO A 193 -16.71 2.95 1.07
CA PRO A 193 -17.53 4.03 1.61
C PRO A 193 -18.44 4.60 0.53
N PHE A 194 -19.64 5.03 0.90
CA PHE A 194 -20.42 5.88 0.00
C PHE A 194 -19.77 7.26 -0.16
N PRO A 195 -19.97 7.98 -1.27
CA PRO A 195 -19.61 9.38 -1.36
C PRO A 195 -20.19 10.19 -0.19
N PHE A 196 -19.45 11.20 0.28
CA PHE A 196 -19.84 12.03 1.43
C PHE A 196 -19.95 11.30 2.78
N ALA A 197 -19.47 10.06 2.87
CA ALA A 197 -19.31 9.37 4.15
C ALA A 197 -18.21 10.02 5.00
N THR A 198 -18.36 9.91 6.31
CA THR A 198 -17.27 10.17 7.27
C THR A 198 -16.32 9.00 7.24
N CYS A 199 -15.02 9.28 7.08
CA CYS A 199 -13.95 8.30 7.10
C CYS A 199 -13.02 8.58 8.28
N VAL A 200 -12.98 7.68 9.25
CA VAL A 200 -12.02 7.75 10.36
C VAL A 200 -10.86 6.83 10.05
N ILE A 201 -9.66 7.41 9.96
CA ILE A 201 -8.40 6.69 9.85
C ILE A 201 -7.80 6.64 11.25
N ARG A 202 -7.62 5.44 11.79
CA ARG A 202 -7.05 5.26 13.12
C ARG A 202 -5.74 4.50 13.03
N TYR A 203 -4.69 5.10 13.60
CA TYR A 203 -3.38 4.50 13.80
C TYR A 203 -3.30 4.01 15.25
N GLY A 204 -2.68 2.85 15.47
CA GLY A 204 -2.50 2.25 16.80
C GLY A 204 -1.07 1.94 17.14
#